data_AF-A0A7M7IPU2-F1
#
_entry.id   AF-A0A7M7IPU2-F1
#
_cell.length_a   1.000
_cell.length_b   1.000
_cell.length_c   1.000
_cell.angle_alpha   90.00
_cell.angle_beta   90.00
_cell.angle_gamma   90.00
#
_symmetry.space_group_name_H-M   'P 1'
#
loop_
_entity.id
_entity.type
_entity.pdbx_description
1 polymer ?
#
loop_
_entity_poly.entity_id
_entity_poly.type
_entity_poly.pdbx_seq_one_letter_code
_entity_poly.pdbx_strand_id
1 'polypeptide(L)'
;MPDINEIINFSRNDDSQEQKQRDRELRERNKKSRDKYENMKYKQLWKMRLAKHIINDLKNYGPANLIHVNVLSSLTKRPIRIWKSMDNLYRIVNDETNDSSNENFIDIEYHEQSLNYNVGHWTLLNNKDPINVELDLNACLFAVIAAQIGKSTNDLRNNVIDFLTNNIKQLIDQIDEFIYLDNNNEKLLMIGGARYIGTSPKAAGIILDKSQNVFSHTCKAYGHPRGHASDTAATGPCDSVENYSRTTKSMKSGFLNKSDQNNVAHLALSHEVAQQAMRELNNGATSMTVTLSRRDLQKNHRALPKMREYYNGEPYSKELDIIQVTLVLRHHQDKYNDPNADVFVHTCFPRSS
;
A
#
# COMPACT_ATOMS: atom_id res chain seq x y z
N MET A 1 37.00 -73.05 -35.95
CA MET A 1 37.66 -72.63 -34.70
C MET A 1 38.58 -71.47 -35.02
N PRO A 2 38.71 -70.41 -34.19
CA PRO A 2 37.85 -69.79 -33.16
C PRO A 2 37.24 -68.46 -33.74
N ASP A 3 36.45 -67.60 -33.08
CA ASP A 3 36.83 -66.74 -31.96
C ASP A 3 35.63 -66.27 -31.12
N ILE A 4 35.81 -66.38 -29.82
CA ILE A 4 34.89 -66.04 -28.74
C ILE A 4 35.29 -64.64 -28.27
N ASN A 5 34.45 -63.64 -28.49
CA ASN A 5 34.45 -62.40 -27.72
C ASN A 5 33.05 -61.77 -27.78
N GLU A 6 32.13 -62.35 -27.02
CA GLU A 6 31.05 -61.58 -26.42
C GLU A 6 31.66 -60.54 -25.47
N ILE A 7 31.70 -59.29 -25.92
CA ILE A 7 31.57 -58.15 -24.99
C ILE A 7 30.44 -57.29 -25.54
N ILE A 8 29.23 -57.68 -25.14
CA ILE A 8 28.02 -56.88 -25.26
C ILE A 8 28.18 -55.68 -24.32
N ASN A 9 28.76 -54.59 -24.82
CA ASN A 9 28.67 -53.27 -24.20
C ASN A 9 27.26 -52.72 -24.44
N PHE A 10 26.26 -53.27 -23.75
CA PHE A 10 24.92 -52.69 -23.71
C PHE A 10 24.90 -51.53 -22.72
N SER A 11 24.62 -50.35 -23.29
CA SER A 11 23.83 -49.25 -22.71
C SER A 11 23.80 -49.13 -21.18
N ARG A 12 24.73 -48.35 -20.60
CA ARG A 12 24.61 -47.84 -19.22
C ARG A 12 24.65 -46.32 -19.10
N ASN A 13 24.93 -45.59 -20.19
CA ASN A 13 25.06 -44.14 -20.16
C ASN A 13 23.77 -43.38 -20.55
N ASP A 14 22.90 -43.98 -21.37
CA ASP A 14 21.67 -43.32 -21.85
C ASP A 14 20.59 -43.27 -20.76
N ASP A 15 20.35 -44.40 -20.07
CA ASP A 15 19.36 -44.49 -18.98
C ASP A 15 19.66 -43.52 -17.83
N SER A 16 20.94 -43.27 -17.54
CA SER A 16 21.37 -42.34 -16.48
C SER A 16 21.11 -40.86 -16.83
N GLN A 17 21.27 -40.49 -18.10
CA GLN A 17 20.98 -39.12 -18.57
C GLN A 17 19.47 -38.89 -18.65
N GLU A 18 18.71 -39.86 -19.14
CA GLU A 18 17.25 -39.80 -19.12
C GLU A 18 16.68 -39.74 -17.69
N GLN A 19 17.24 -40.52 -16.76
CA GLN A 19 16.84 -40.47 -15.34
C GLN A 19 17.08 -39.07 -14.75
N LYS A 20 18.25 -38.47 -15.00
CA LYS A 20 18.59 -37.12 -14.52
C LYS A 20 17.69 -36.04 -15.12
N GLN A 21 17.33 -36.18 -16.39
CA GLN A 21 16.41 -35.26 -17.07
C GLN A 21 14.99 -35.37 -16.47
N ARG A 22 14.49 -36.60 -16.27
CA ARG A 22 13.20 -36.86 -15.60
C ARG A 22 13.18 -36.30 -14.18
N ASP A 23 14.23 -36.51 -13.39
CA ASP A 23 14.36 -35.97 -12.03
C ASP A 23 14.39 -34.44 -12.01
N ARG A 24 15.06 -33.83 -13.00
CA ARG A 24 15.10 -32.36 -13.14
C ARG A 24 13.72 -31.80 -13.48
N GLU A 25 13.00 -32.42 -14.41
CA GLU A 25 11.63 -32.04 -14.75
C GLU A 25 10.68 -32.21 -13.56
N LEU A 26 10.82 -33.29 -12.79
CA LEU A 26 10.04 -33.53 -11.59
C LEU A 26 10.31 -32.45 -10.52
N ARG A 27 11.59 -32.07 -10.31
CA ARG A 27 11.98 -30.98 -9.40
C ARG A 27 11.42 -29.64 -9.86
N GLU A 28 11.46 -29.33 -11.15
CA GLU A 28 10.89 -28.09 -11.70
C GLU A 28 9.36 -28.05 -11.56
N ARG A 29 8.66 -29.17 -11.81
CA ARG A 29 7.21 -29.27 -11.56
C ARG A 29 6.86 -29.11 -10.09
N ASN A 30 7.62 -29.74 -9.20
CA ASN A 30 7.43 -29.63 -7.76
C ASN A 30 7.71 -28.21 -7.24
N LYS A 31 8.73 -27.54 -7.80
CA LYS A 31 9.02 -26.14 -7.52
C LYS A 31 7.89 -25.22 -7.98
N LYS A 32 7.41 -25.36 -9.22
CA LYS A 32 6.25 -24.61 -9.74
C LYS A 32 4.98 -24.85 -8.90
N SER A 33 4.74 -26.08 -8.47
CA SER A 33 3.60 -26.43 -7.61
C SER A 33 3.72 -25.79 -6.22
N ARG A 34 4.92 -25.82 -5.63
CA ARG A 34 5.20 -25.18 -4.35
C ARG A 34 5.10 -23.65 -4.43
N ASP A 35 5.64 -23.04 -5.47
CA ASP A 35 5.53 -21.59 -5.72
C ASP A 35 4.05 -21.18 -5.90
N LYS A 36 3.26 -21.99 -6.61
CA LYS A 36 1.80 -21.78 -6.74
C LYS A 36 1.08 -21.89 -5.40
N TYR A 37 1.43 -22.87 -4.58
CA TYR A 37 0.84 -23.05 -3.25
C TYR A 37 1.23 -21.92 -2.29
N GLU A 38 2.50 -21.50 -2.28
CA GLU A 38 2.96 -20.38 -1.46
C GLU A 38 2.31 -19.07 -1.91
N ASN A 39 2.14 -18.85 -3.22
CA ASN A 39 1.44 -17.68 -3.73
C ASN A 39 -0.05 -17.69 -3.34
N MET A 40 -0.73 -18.85 -3.43
CA MET A 40 -2.12 -19.00 -2.97
C MET A 40 -2.27 -18.75 -1.46
N LYS A 41 -1.35 -19.30 -0.66
CA LYS A 41 -1.30 -19.10 0.79
C LYS A 41 -1.02 -17.63 1.14
N TYR A 42 -0.08 -16.99 0.44
CA TYR A 42 0.18 -15.56 0.57
C TYR A 42 -1.06 -14.75 0.25
N LYS A 43 -1.75 -15.09 -0.86
CA LYS A 43 -2.98 -14.45 -1.32
C LYS A 43 -4.09 -14.49 -0.28
N GLN A 44 -4.23 -15.60 0.44
CA GLN A 44 -5.25 -15.75 1.47
C GLN A 44 -4.84 -15.08 2.80
N LEU A 45 -3.55 -15.10 3.14
CA LEU A 45 -3.03 -14.46 4.35
C LEU A 45 -3.16 -12.94 4.33
N TRP A 46 -2.89 -12.28 3.19
CA TRP A 46 -3.02 -10.82 3.14
C TRP A 46 -4.49 -10.38 3.23
N LYS A 47 -5.44 -11.11 2.65
CA LYS A 47 -6.88 -10.81 2.79
C LYS A 47 -7.36 -10.94 4.23
N MET A 48 -6.90 -11.98 4.93
CA MET A 48 -7.23 -12.13 6.35
C MET A 48 -6.63 -11.00 7.19
N ARG A 49 -5.44 -10.51 6.83
CA ARG A 49 -4.84 -9.31 7.45
C ARG A 49 -5.63 -8.04 7.13
N LEU A 50 -6.10 -7.90 5.90
CA LEU A 50 -6.95 -6.79 5.46
C LEU A 50 -8.30 -6.78 6.18
N ALA A 51 -8.96 -7.92 6.27
CA ALA A 51 -10.19 -8.09 7.05
C ALA A 51 -10.00 -7.64 8.51
N LYS A 52 -8.92 -8.08 9.16
CA LYS A 52 -8.60 -7.65 10.53
C LYS A 52 -8.29 -6.15 10.61
N HIS A 53 -7.60 -5.61 9.62
CA HIS A 53 -7.30 -4.19 9.57
C HIS A 53 -8.58 -3.36 9.43
N ILE A 54 -9.49 -3.69 8.51
CA ILE A 54 -10.80 -3.01 8.33
C ILE A 54 -11.55 -2.94 9.66
N ILE A 55 -11.63 -4.07 10.37
CA ILE A 55 -12.29 -4.14 11.68
C ILE A 55 -11.60 -3.24 12.70
N ASN A 56 -10.25 -3.32 12.77
CA ASN A 56 -9.49 -2.54 13.75
C ASN A 56 -9.49 -1.04 13.43
N ASP A 57 -9.46 -0.67 12.16
CA ASP A 57 -9.56 0.72 11.71
C ASP A 57 -10.90 1.30 12.16
N LEU A 58 -12.01 0.59 11.91
CA LEU A 58 -13.32 1.01 12.37
C LEU A 58 -13.44 1.11 13.91
N LYS A 59 -12.81 0.19 14.65
CA LYS A 59 -12.70 0.26 16.12
C LYS A 59 -11.96 1.50 16.61
N ASN A 60 -10.97 1.97 15.84
CA ASN A 60 -10.15 3.14 16.16
C ASN A 60 -10.66 4.41 15.46
N TYR A 61 -11.97 4.50 15.21
CA TYR A 61 -12.62 5.67 14.60
C TYR A 61 -12.11 5.96 13.18
N GLY A 62 -11.69 4.95 12.43
CA GLY A 62 -11.36 5.04 11.01
C GLY A 62 -12.58 5.32 10.12
N PRO A 63 -12.38 5.79 8.88
CA PRO A 63 -13.46 6.13 7.97
C PRO A 63 -14.25 4.90 7.51
N ALA A 64 -15.56 5.09 7.32
CA ALA A 64 -16.42 4.02 6.83
C ALA A 64 -16.49 3.97 5.30
N ASN A 65 -16.48 2.74 4.75
CA ASN A 65 -16.49 2.47 3.32
C ASN A 65 -17.67 1.53 2.94
N LEU A 66 -17.69 1.07 1.68
CA LEU A 66 -18.79 0.29 1.11
C LEU A 66 -18.97 -1.10 1.71
N ILE A 67 -17.92 -1.70 2.28
CA ILE A 67 -18.06 -2.91 3.11
C ILE A 67 -19.00 -2.62 4.29
N HIS A 68 -18.79 -1.49 4.96
CA HIS A 68 -19.62 -1.13 6.11
C HIS A 68 -21.06 -0.83 5.69
N VAL A 69 -21.27 -0.24 4.50
CA VAL A 69 -22.61 -0.04 3.93
C VAL A 69 -23.31 -1.37 3.68
N ASN A 70 -22.62 -2.36 3.09
CA ASN A 70 -23.17 -3.70 2.89
C ASN A 70 -23.64 -4.34 4.19
N VAL A 71 -22.79 -4.27 5.23
CA VAL A 71 -23.12 -4.79 6.56
C VAL A 71 -24.30 -4.03 7.18
N LEU A 72 -24.31 -2.69 7.07
CA LEU A 72 -25.40 -1.86 7.60
C LEU A 72 -26.72 -2.21 6.95
N SER A 73 -26.75 -2.42 5.63
CA SER A 73 -27.96 -2.87 4.94
C SER A 73 -28.48 -4.22 5.47
N SER A 74 -27.59 -5.18 5.72
CA SER A 74 -27.97 -6.46 6.32
C SER A 74 -28.46 -6.31 7.78
N LEU A 75 -27.82 -5.45 8.57
CA LEU A 75 -28.20 -5.22 9.98
C LEU A 75 -29.52 -4.43 10.11
N THR A 76 -29.80 -3.50 9.21
CA THR A 76 -31.05 -2.74 9.19
C THR A 76 -32.19 -3.50 8.50
N LYS A 77 -31.86 -4.55 7.74
CA LYS A 77 -32.80 -5.27 6.87
C LYS A 77 -33.49 -4.33 5.88
N ARG A 78 -32.75 -3.34 5.39
CA ARG A 78 -33.23 -2.34 4.44
C ARG A 78 -32.19 -2.17 3.32
N PRO A 79 -32.61 -2.12 2.05
CA PRO A 79 -31.70 -1.76 0.98
C PRO A 79 -31.19 -0.32 1.17
N ILE A 80 -29.93 -0.08 0.81
CA ILE A 80 -29.33 1.26 0.92
C ILE A 80 -29.06 1.80 -0.48
N ARG A 81 -29.60 2.97 -0.80
CA ARG A 81 -29.32 3.70 -2.03
C ARG A 81 -28.22 4.71 -1.78
N ILE A 82 -27.18 4.60 -2.59
CA ILE A 82 -26.00 5.46 -2.53
C ILE A 82 -26.09 6.44 -3.69
N TRP A 83 -26.16 7.71 -3.37
CA TRP A 83 -26.25 8.80 -4.32
C TRP A 83 -24.91 9.54 -4.41
N LYS A 84 -24.64 10.08 -5.59
CA LYS A 84 -23.63 11.12 -5.83
C LYS A 84 -24.34 12.46 -6.04
N SER A 85 -23.57 13.54 -6.02
CA SER A 85 -24.08 14.91 -6.24
C SER A 85 -25.01 15.01 -7.45
N MET A 86 -26.03 15.89 -7.34
CA MET A 86 -27.02 16.18 -8.40
C MET A 86 -27.96 15.01 -8.73
N ASP A 87 -28.53 14.37 -7.70
CA ASP A 87 -29.53 13.28 -7.84
C ASP A 87 -29.06 12.08 -8.67
N ASN A 88 -27.76 11.85 -8.71
CA ASN A 88 -27.18 10.74 -9.47
C ASN A 88 -27.10 9.48 -8.60
N LEU A 89 -28.05 8.57 -8.75
CA LEU A 89 -28.02 7.28 -8.08
C LEU A 89 -26.80 6.49 -8.55
N TYR A 90 -25.87 6.23 -7.64
CA TYR A 90 -24.65 5.49 -7.93
C TYR A 90 -24.88 3.97 -7.82
N ARG A 91 -25.44 3.50 -6.71
CA ARG A 91 -25.65 2.06 -6.47
C ARG A 91 -26.75 1.81 -5.46
N ILE A 92 -27.44 0.67 -5.59
CA ILE A 92 -28.31 0.11 -4.56
C ILE A 92 -27.62 -1.13 -3.97
N VAL A 93 -27.59 -1.20 -2.64
CA VAL A 93 -27.01 -2.31 -1.86
C VAL A 93 -28.14 -3.19 -1.30
N ASN A 94 -28.01 -4.51 -1.48
CA ASN A 94 -28.97 -5.55 -1.09
C ASN A 94 -30.42 -5.28 -1.55
N ASP A 95 -30.60 -5.10 -2.86
CA ASP A 95 -31.93 -5.04 -3.49
C ASP A 95 -32.52 -6.46 -3.63
N GLU A 96 -32.93 -7.05 -2.51
CA GLU A 96 -33.50 -8.41 -2.49
C GLU A 96 -35.03 -8.41 -2.70
N THR A 97 -35.68 -7.24 -2.63
CA THR A 97 -37.13 -7.11 -2.67
C THR A 97 -37.58 -6.41 -3.95
N ASN A 98 -38.28 -7.12 -4.84
CA ASN A 98 -39.07 -6.53 -5.94
C ASN A 98 -40.21 -5.59 -5.45
N ASP A 99 -40.24 -5.25 -4.16
CA ASP A 99 -41.26 -4.43 -3.55
C ASP A 99 -40.85 -2.97 -3.69
N SER A 100 -41.40 -2.31 -4.70
CA SER A 100 -41.04 -0.98 -5.21
C SER A 100 -41.47 0.19 -4.32
N SER A 101 -41.81 -0.07 -3.05
CA SER A 101 -42.17 0.99 -2.12
C SER A 101 -40.93 1.77 -1.66
N ASN A 102 -40.88 3.06 -2.04
CA ASN A 102 -39.79 3.98 -1.69
C ASN A 102 -39.55 4.12 -0.17
N GLU A 103 -40.51 3.72 0.67
CA GLU A 103 -40.46 3.87 2.13
C GLU A 103 -39.50 2.89 2.83
N ASN A 104 -39.03 1.85 2.13
CA ASN A 104 -38.13 0.84 2.70
C ASN A 104 -36.63 1.11 2.46
N PHE A 105 -36.29 2.11 1.65
CA PHE A 105 -34.90 2.44 1.35
C PHE A 105 -34.30 3.38 2.39
N ILE A 106 -33.00 3.24 2.62
CA ILE A 106 -32.18 4.23 3.31
C ILE A 106 -31.37 4.97 2.26
N ASP A 107 -31.45 6.29 2.24
CA ASP A 107 -30.76 7.13 1.27
C ASP A 107 -29.52 7.78 1.89
N ILE A 108 -28.37 7.55 1.27
CA ILE A 108 -27.11 8.19 1.67
C ILE A 108 -26.47 8.85 0.45
N GLU A 109 -25.86 10.01 0.64
CA GLU A 109 -25.12 10.72 -0.40
C GLU A 109 -23.63 10.79 -0.04
N TYR A 110 -22.78 10.42 -0.98
CA TYR A 110 -21.32 10.41 -0.82
C TYR A 110 -20.67 11.56 -1.59
N HIS A 111 -19.83 12.33 -0.89
CA HIS A 111 -19.07 13.45 -1.45
C HIS A 111 -17.58 13.17 -1.37
N GLU A 112 -16.92 13.14 -2.53
CA GLU A 112 -15.47 13.16 -2.59
C GLU A 112 -14.99 14.57 -2.18
N GLN A 113 -14.25 14.69 -1.07
CA GLN A 113 -13.67 15.97 -0.66
C GLN A 113 -12.48 16.35 -1.55
N SER A 114 -12.32 17.66 -1.80
CA SER A 114 -11.24 18.21 -2.60
C SER A 114 -9.86 17.94 -1.99
N LEU A 115 -8.87 17.75 -2.88
CA LEU A 115 -7.41 17.53 -2.81
C LEU A 115 -6.60 17.65 -1.48
N ASN A 116 -7.12 18.24 -0.40
CA ASN A 116 -6.41 18.48 0.85
C ASN A 116 -6.99 17.74 2.08
N TYR A 117 -8.17 17.11 1.98
CA TYR A 117 -8.73 16.25 3.03
C TYR A 117 -9.33 14.99 2.38
N ASN A 118 -8.64 13.85 2.48
CA ASN A 118 -8.91 12.65 1.67
C ASN A 118 -9.81 11.62 2.37
N VAL A 119 -10.71 12.06 3.24
CA VAL A 119 -11.81 11.25 3.76
C VAL A 119 -13.09 11.80 3.16
N GLY A 120 -13.75 11.01 2.31
CA GLY A 120 -15.03 11.40 1.74
C GLY A 120 -16.10 11.56 2.82
N HIS A 121 -17.08 12.41 2.57
CA HIS A 121 -18.13 12.74 3.52
C HIS A 121 -19.43 12.04 3.16
N TRP A 122 -20.11 11.48 4.16
CA TRP A 122 -21.42 10.84 4.02
C TRP A 122 -22.48 11.80 4.56
N THR A 123 -23.52 12.05 3.78
CA THR A 123 -24.60 12.99 4.12
C THR A 123 -25.97 12.38 3.84
N LEU A 124 -27.01 13.01 4.38
CA LEU A 124 -28.37 12.86 3.86
C LEU A 124 -28.45 13.53 2.48
N LEU A 125 -29.47 13.17 1.69
CA LEU A 125 -29.69 13.74 0.38
C LEU A 125 -29.65 15.28 0.36
N ASN A 126 -29.05 15.82 -0.69
CA ASN A 126 -28.81 17.24 -0.92
C ASN A 126 -27.74 17.83 0.02
N ASN A 127 -26.70 17.05 0.32
CA ASN A 127 -25.56 17.47 1.13
C ASN A 127 -25.98 18.00 2.52
N LYS A 128 -26.93 17.32 3.17
CA LYS A 128 -27.45 17.70 4.48
C LYS A 128 -26.85 16.83 5.59
N ASP A 129 -26.37 17.46 6.64
CA ASP A 129 -25.96 16.75 7.84
C ASP A 129 -27.14 16.51 8.79
N PRO A 130 -27.17 15.37 9.51
CA PRO A 130 -28.13 15.12 10.58
C PRO A 130 -28.05 16.18 11.70
N ILE A 131 -29.19 16.65 12.19
CA ILE A 131 -29.28 17.63 13.28
C ILE A 131 -29.34 16.88 14.62
N ASN A 132 -28.64 17.38 15.66
CA ASN A 132 -28.64 16.84 17.04
C ASN A 132 -28.08 15.41 17.20
N VAL A 133 -27.09 15.04 16.40
CA VAL A 133 -26.39 13.76 16.57
C VAL A 133 -25.08 14.01 17.32
N GLU A 134 -24.83 13.29 18.41
CA GLU A 134 -23.49 13.22 19.01
C GLU A 134 -22.56 12.54 17.99
N LEU A 135 -21.63 13.32 17.42
CA LEU A 135 -20.70 12.84 16.41
C LEU A 135 -19.36 12.53 17.07
N ASP A 136 -18.99 11.25 17.03
CA ASP A 136 -17.61 10.82 17.24
C ASP A 136 -16.77 11.01 15.95
N LEU A 137 -15.47 10.73 16.02
CA LEU A 137 -14.58 10.85 14.85
C LEU A 137 -15.03 9.91 13.71
N ASN A 138 -15.08 10.41 12.48
CA ASN A 138 -15.49 9.67 11.26
C ASN A 138 -16.85 8.95 11.39
N ALA A 139 -17.81 9.58 12.06
CA ALA A 139 -19.14 9.02 12.33
C ALA A 139 -20.16 9.17 11.20
N CYS A 140 -19.83 9.93 10.15
CA CYS A 140 -20.80 10.50 9.22
C CYS A 140 -21.76 9.46 8.62
N LEU A 141 -21.23 8.31 8.17
CA LEU A 141 -22.07 7.22 7.64
C LEU A 141 -23.09 6.71 8.67
N PHE A 142 -22.61 6.45 9.89
CA PHE A 142 -23.44 5.92 10.96
C PHE A 142 -24.49 6.93 11.39
N ALA A 143 -24.14 8.21 11.46
CA ALA A 143 -25.05 9.30 11.81
C ALA A 143 -26.17 9.47 10.78
N VAL A 144 -25.82 9.44 9.49
CA VAL A 144 -26.79 9.57 8.39
C VAL A 144 -27.80 8.43 8.38
N ILE A 145 -27.33 7.20 8.63
CA ILE A 145 -28.21 6.03 8.70
C ILE A 145 -29.04 6.06 9.99
N ALA A 146 -28.41 6.34 11.13
CA ALA A 146 -29.05 6.49 12.43
C ALA A 146 -30.25 7.46 12.39
N ALA A 147 -30.07 8.62 11.76
CA ALA A 147 -31.10 9.65 11.62
C ALA A 147 -32.34 9.16 10.87
N GLN A 148 -32.19 8.25 9.91
CA GLN A 148 -33.30 7.72 9.11
C GLN A 148 -34.03 6.55 9.77
N ILE A 149 -33.36 5.82 10.66
CA ILE A 149 -33.92 4.61 11.29
C ILE A 149 -34.19 4.77 12.80
N GLY A 150 -33.87 5.93 13.38
CA GLY A 150 -34.07 6.22 14.80
C GLY A 150 -33.20 5.39 15.75
N LYS A 151 -31.93 5.13 15.37
CA LYS A 151 -30.96 4.38 16.20
C LYS A 151 -29.79 5.25 16.65
N SER A 152 -29.02 4.78 17.62
CA SER A 152 -27.76 5.40 18.05
C SER A 152 -26.63 5.18 17.04
N THR A 153 -25.87 6.24 16.75
CA THR A 153 -24.65 6.22 15.91
C THR A 153 -23.61 5.22 16.43
N ASN A 154 -23.34 5.26 17.74
CA ASN A 154 -22.38 4.39 18.41
C ASN A 154 -22.82 2.92 18.35
N ASP A 155 -24.12 2.67 18.54
CA ASP A 155 -24.67 1.31 18.49
C ASP A 155 -24.53 0.73 17.09
N LEU A 156 -24.81 1.52 16.04
CA LEU A 156 -24.62 1.08 14.66
C LEU A 156 -23.16 0.73 14.37
N ARG A 157 -22.20 1.56 14.80
CA ARG A 157 -20.78 1.27 14.62
C ARG A 157 -20.37 -0.02 15.34
N ASN A 158 -20.73 -0.16 16.61
CA ASN A 158 -20.39 -1.34 17.40
C ASN A 158 -21.02 -2.61 16.82
N ASN A 159 -22.28 -2.55 16.38
CA ASN A 159 -22.95 -3.66 15.73
C ASN A 159 -22.26 -4.07 14.41
N VAL A 160 -21.77 -3.12 13.62
CA VAL A 160 -20.98 -3.42 12.40
C VAL A 160 -19.67 -4.10 12.77
N ILE A 161 -18.95 -3.58 13.77
CA ILE A 161 -17.69 -4.16 14.27
C ILE A 161 -17.91 -5.61 14.72
N ASP A 162 -18.96 -5.87 15.50
CA ASP A 162 -19.29 -7.20 16.00
C ASP A 162 -19.70 -8.15 14.87
N PHE A 163 -20.51 -7.67 13.92
CA PHE A 163 -20.90 -8.43 12.74
C PHE A 163 -19.67 -8.85 11.93
N LEU A 164 -18.77 -7.92 11.62
CA LEU A 164 -17.55 -8.20 10.86
C LEU A 164 -16.59 -9.14 11.60
N THR A 165 -16.46 -8.96 12.91
CA THR A 165 -15.61 -9.82 13.76
C THR A 165 -16.10 -11.27 13.75
N ASN A 166 -17.41 -11.47 13.85
CA ASN A 166 -18.03 -12.81 13.87
C ASN A 166 -18.12 -13.45 12.47
N ASN A 167 -18.12 -12.65 11.40
CA ASN A 167 -18.30 -13.11 10.01
C ASN A 167 -17.06 -12.87 9.14
N ILE A 168 -15.85 -13.08 9.68
CA ILE A 168 -14.59 -12.75 8.99
C ILE A 168 -14.42 -13.46 7.63
N LYS A 169 -15.00 -14.66 7.46
CA LYS A 169 -14.97 -15.38 6.17
C LYS A 169 -15.79 -14.64 5.11
N GLN A 170 -17.01 -14.24 5.46
CA GLN A 170 -17.87 -13.44 4.57
C GLN A 170 -17.24 -12.08 4.25
N LEU A 171 -16.55 -11.47 5.21
CA LEU A 171 -15.77 -10.25 4.95
C LEU A 171 -14.65 -10.50 3.93
N ILE A 172 -13.94 -11.63 4.00
CA ILE A 172 -12.92 -12.00 3.00
C ILE A 172 -13.56 -12.20 1.62
N ASP A 173 -14.74 -12.80 1.55
CA ASP A 173 -15.47 -12.99 0.28
C ASP A 173 -15.93 -11.65 -0.30
N GLN A 174 -16.42 -10.73 0.52
CA GLN A 174 -16.75 -9.36 0.12
C GLN A 174 -15.49 -8.61 -0.37
N ILE A 175 -14.37 -8.76 0.32
CA ILE A 175 -13.08 -8.20 -0.13
C ILE A 175 -12.73 -8.72 -1.53
N ASP A 176 -12.94 -10.00 -1.79
CA ASP A 176 -12.71 -10.59 -3.12
C ASP A 176 -13.62 -9.99 -4.21
N GLU A 177 -14.91 -9.82 -3.91
CA GLU A 177 -15.87 -9.18 -4.81
C GLU A 177 -15.43 -7.74 -5.14
N PHE A 178 -15.07 -6.96 -4.13
CA PHE A 178 -14.64 -5.58 -4.32
C PHE A 178 -13.30 -5.46 -5.05
N ILE A 179 -12.33 -6.36 -4.82
CA ILE A 179 -11.08 -6.39 -5.61
C ILE A 179 -11.39 -6.71 -7.09
N TYR A 180 -12.35 -7.60 -7.33
CA TYR A 180 -12.79 -7.92 -8.69
C TYR A 180 -13.43 -6.70 -9.37
N LEU A 181 -14.27 -5.96 -8.65
CA LEU A 181 -14.90 -4.72 -9.11
C LEU A 181 -13.88 -3.57 -9.31
N ASP A 182 -12.83 -3.48 -8.50
CA ASP A 182 -11.77 -2.47 -8.61
C ASP A 182 -10.95 -2.61 -9.90
N ASN A 183 -10.74 -3.85 -10.38
CA ASN A 183 -10.16 -4.09 -11.71
C ASN A 183 -11.05 -3.60 -12.88
N ASN A 184 -12.32 -3.31 -12.61
CA ASN A 184 -13.30 -2.73 -13.54
C ASN A 184 -13.58 -1.23 -13.27
N ASN A 185 -12.62 -0.51 -12.65
CA ASN A 185 -12.61 0.93 -12.35
C ASN A 185 -13.36 1.43 -11.11
N GLU A 186 -13.82 0.56 -10.20
CA GLU A 186 -14.47 1.07 -9.00
C GLU A 186 -13.58 0.91 -7.74
N LYS A 187 -13.03 2.04 -7.27
CA LYS A 187 -12.17 2.26 -6.08
C LYS A 187 -12.83 1.89 -4.73
N LEU A 188 -13.42 0.71 -4.56
CA LEU A 188 -14.29 0.41 -3.41
C LEU A 188 -13.55 -0.01 -2.13
N LEU A 189 -12.27 -0.39 -2.20
CA LEU A 189 -11.58 -1.02 -1.08
C LEU A 189 -10.13 -0.57 -0.94
N MET A 190 -9.91 0.74 -0.98
CA MET A 190 -8.56 1.28 -0.91
C MET A 190 -8.13 1.42 0.54
N ILE A 191 -7.58 0.33 1.07
CA ILE A 191 -6.76 0.31 2.26
C ILE A 191 -5.42 -0.27 1.83
N GLY A 192 -4.55 0.61 1.36
CA GLY A 192 -3.27 0.20 0.83
C GLY A 192 -2.19 -0.09 1.88
N GLY A 193 -1.08 -0.60 1.38
CA GLY A 193 0.06 -1.11 2.14
C GLY A 193 1.27 -0.20 2.32
N ALA A 194 1.12 1.11 2.24
CA ALA A 194 2.21 2.03 2.45
C ALA A 194 2.23 2.48 3.92
N ARG A 195 3.10 1.90 4.75
CA ARG A 195 3.32 2.37 6.12
C ARG A 195 4.80 2.41 6.53
N TYR A 196 5.09 3.22 7.53
CA TYR A 196 6.36 3.20 8.25
C TYR A 196 6.12 3.25 9.75
N ILE A 197 6.43 2.15 10.44
CA ILE A 197 6.32 2.01 11.90
C ILE A 197 7.69 1.80 12.57
N GLY A 198 8.78 2.04 11.83
CA GLY A 198 10.14 1.86 12.33
C GLY A 198 10.50 2.91 13.38
N THR A 199 11.22 2.49 14.42
CA THR A 199 11.63 3.34 15.55
C THR A 199 13.11 3.72 15.50
N SER A 200 13.80 3.45 14.39
CA SER A 200 15.23 3.73 14.27
C SER A 200 15.69 4.01 12.82
N PRO A 201 16.84 4.68 12.66
CA PRO A 201 17.53 4.81 11.37
C PRO A 201 17.75 3.47 10.66
N LYS A 202 18.08 2.41 11.40
CA LYS A 202 18.26 1.06 10.84
C LYS A 202 16.97 0.55 10.19
N ALA A 203 15.81 0.80 10.80
CA ALA A 203 14.52 0.41 10.22
C ALA A 203 14.22 1.18 8.93
N ALA A 204 14.54 2.47 8.86
CA ALA A 204 14.44 3.22 7.60
C ALA A 204 15.41 2.67 6.54
N GLY A 205 16.64 2.34 6.93
CA GLY A 205 17.62 1.73 6.04
C GLY A 205 17.13 0.44 5.39
N ILE A 206 16.49 -0.45 6.15
CA ILE A 206 15.88 -1.68 5.62
C ILE A 206 14.84 -1.37 4.54
N ILE A 207 14.02 -0.32 4.71
CA ILE A 207 13.01 0.06 3.71
C ILE A 207 13.67 0.62 2.45
N LEU A 208 14.68 1.48 2.60
CA LEU A 208 15.44 2.01 1.45
C LEU A 208 16.09 0.87 0.67
N ASP A 209 16.68 -0.11 1.37
CA ASP A 209 17.31 -1.27 0.75
C ASP A 209 16.29 -2.18 0.04
N LYS A 210 15.13 -2.42 0.66
CA LYS A 210 14.03 -3.17 0.03
C LYS A 210 13.43 -2.44 -1.17
N SER A 211 13.54 -1.12 -1.24
CA SER A 211 13.02 -0.31 -2.35
C SER A 211 14.03 -0.16 -3.50
N GLN A 212 15.31 -0.40 -3.24
CA GLN A 212 16.40 -0.27 -4.22
C GLN A 212 16.31 -1.36 -5.30
N ASN A 213 16.41 -0.96 -6.57
CA ASN A 213 16.46 -1.85 -7.74
C ASN A 213 15.27 -2.81 -7.87
N VAL A 214 14.11 -2.48 -7.29
CA VAL A 214 12.86 -3.23 -7.46
C VAL A 214 11.74 -2.31 -7.95
N PHE A 215 10.71 -2.90 -8.56
CA PHE A 215 9.58 -2.15 -9.08
C PHE A 215 8.62 -1.72 -7.97
N SER A 216 8.05 -0.52 -8.12
CA SER A 216 6.87 -0.12 -7.37
C SER A 216 5.60 -0.61 -8.06
N HIS A 217 4.47 -0.53 -7.36
CA HIS A 217 3.16 -0.65 -7.99
C HIS A 217 3.03 0.38 -9.13
N THR A 218 2.46 -0.06 -10.27
CA THR A 218 2.15 0.71 -11.50
C THR A 218 3.28 1.50 -12.17
N CYS A 219 4.49 1.53 -11.62
CA CYS A 219 5.64 2.20 -12.22
C CYS A 219 6.60 1.21 -12.87
N LYS A 220 7.02 1.51 -14.11
CA LYS A 220 8.02 0.71 -14.84
C LYS A 220 9.46 1.11 -14.51
N ALA A 221 9.68 2.06 -13.61
CA ALA A 221 11.02 2.46 -13.17
C ALA A 221 11.36 1.80 -11.84
N TYR A 222 12.59 1.31 -11.73
CA TYR A 222 13.14 0.79 -10.49
C TYR A 222 13.31 1.91 -9.45
N GLY A 223 13.05 1.60 -8.18
CA GLY A 223 13.42 2.48 -7.09
C GLY A 223 14.93 2.65 -7.03
N HIS A 224 15.36 3.88 -6.76
CA HIS A 224 16.77 4.24 -6.65
C HIS A 224 17.06 5.13 -5.43
N PRO A 225 16.51 4.85 -4.24
CA PRO A 225 16.84 5.65 -3.05
C PRO A 225 18.33 5.65 -2.75
N ARG A 226 19.05 4.52 -2.91
CA ARG A 226 20.51 4.45 -2.65
C ARG A 226 21.35 5.18 -3.69
N GLY A 227 20.78 5.53 -4.84
CA GLY A 227 21.40 6.42 -5.82
C GLY A 227 21.64 7.84 -5.31
N HIS A 228 21.29 8.13 -4.06
CA HIS A 228 21.51 9.40 -3.38
C HIS A 228 22.31 9.26 -2.08
N ALA A 229 23.04 8.16 -1.90
CA ALA A 229 24.05 8.02 -0.85
C ALA A 229 25.40 7.69 -1.48
N SER A 230 26.48 8.28 -0.96
CA SER A 230 27.84 7.92 -1.38
C SER A 230 28.18 6.51 -0.90
N ASP A 231 28.71 5.71 -1.83
CA ASP A 231 29.24 4.37 -1.57
C ASP A 231 30.24 4.01 -2.68
N THR A 232 31.53 4.05 -2.35
CA THR A 232 32.61 3.77 -3.31
C THR A 232 32.71 2.28 -3.66
N ALA A 233 32.08 1.40 -2.88
CA ALA A 233 32.04 -0.04 -3.15
C ALA A 233 30.83 -0.46 -3.99
N ALA A 234 29.90 0.47 -4.28
CA ALA A 234 28.71 0.19 -5.07
C ALA A 234 29.05 -0.09 -6.54
N THR A 235 28.46 -1.15 -7.09
CA THR A 235 28.71 -1.59 -8.47
C THR A 235 27.55 -1.30 -9.42
N GLY A 236 26.31 -1.24 -8.93
CA GLY A 236 25.14 -0.98 -9.77
C GLY A 236 25.02 0.49 -10.21
N PRO A 237 24.33 0.74 -11.33
CA PRO A 237 24.25 2.06 -11.96
C PRO A 237 23.55 3.13 -11.11
N CYS A 238 22.71 2.70 -10.16
CA CYS A 238 21.95 3.57 -9.25
C CYS A 238 22.18 3.22 -7.77
N ASP A 239 23.26 2.50 -7.45
CA ASP A 239 23.52 1.99 -6.10
C ASP A 239 24.29 2.99 -5.21
N SER A 240 24.81 4.05 -5.82
CA SER A 240 25.44 5.19 -5.17
C SER A 240 25.21 6.48 -5.95
N VAL A 241 25.43 7.63 -5.32
CA VAL A 241 25.32 8.95 -5.99
C VAL A 241 26.39 9.16 -7.05
N GLU A 242 27.58 8.57 -6.87
CA GLU A 242 28.64 8.56 -7.86
C GLU A 242 28.18 7.82 -9.13
N ASN A 243 27.70 6.59 -8.98
CA ASN A 243 27.25 5.80 -10.12
C ASN A 243 26.01 6.41 -10.77
N TYR A 244 25.08 6.94 -9.97
CA TYR A 244 23.83 7.51 -10.48
C TYR A 244 24.07 8.79 -11.29
N SER A 245 24.91 9.71 -10.81
CA SER A 245 25.29 10.91 -11.56
C SER A 245 26.08 10.58 -12.83
N ARG A 246 26.95 9.55 -12.80
CA ARG A 246 27.69 9.07 -13.97
C ARG A 246 26.80 8.45 -15.03
N THR A 247 25.88 7.58 -14.62
CA THR A 247 24.96 6.88 -15.53
C THR A 247 23.98 7.85 -16.17
N THR A 248 23.41 8.76 -15.39
CA THR A 248 22.40 9.71 -15.89
C THR A 248 22.99 10.96 -16.55
N LYS A 249 24.31 11.17 -16.47
CA LYS A 249 25.01 12.35 -17.00
C LYS A 249 24.38 13.67 -16.52
N SER A 250 23.91 13.68 -15.27
CA SER A 250 23.23 14.82 -14.67
C SER A 250 23.70 15.06 -13.25
N MET A 251 23.57 16.32 -12.79
CA MET A 251 23.88 16.67 -11.41
C MET A 251 22.98 15.89 -10.45
N LYS A 252 23.57 15.30 -9.42
CA LYS A 252 22.84 14.63 -8.33
C LYS A 252 23.35 15.14 -7.00
N SER A 253 22.44 15.35 -6.07
CA SER A 253 22.76 15.54 -4.65
C SER A 253 22.71 14.20 -3.93
N GLY A 254 23.59 14.03 -2.95
CA GLY A 254 23.63 12.83 -2.13
C GLY A 254 24.09 13.07 -0.70
N PHE A 255 23.70 12.16 0.18
CA PHE A 255 24.22 12.02 1.53
C PHE A 255 25.67 11.50 1.47
N LEU A 256 26.50 11.90 2.45
CA LEU A 256 27.91 11.50 2.48
C LEU A 256 28.13 9.99 2.69
N ASN A 257 27.11 9.26 3.13
CA ASN A 257 27.10 7.80 3.23
C ASN A 257 25.67 7.28 3.47
N LYS A 258 25.50 5.95 3.42
CA LYS A 258 24.21 5.27 3.70
C LYS A 258 23.69 5.50 5.13
N SER A 259 24.57 5.66 6.12
CA SER A 259 24.16 5.89 7.50
C SER A 259 23.47 7.25 7.66
N ASP A 260 24.02 8.29 7.03
CA ASP A 260 23.43 9.63 7.00
C ASP A 260 22.08 9.63 6.31
N GLN A 261 21.97 8.92 5.18
CA GLN A 261 20.67 8.74 4.51
C GLN A 261 19.66 8.02 5.41
N ASN A 262 20.06 6.95 6.10
CA ASN A 262 19.20 6.19 7.00
C ASN A 262 18.67 7.07 8.14
N ASN A 263 19.54 7.90 8.72
CA ASN A 263 19.19 8.84 9.78
C ASN A 263 18.15 9.84 9.30
N VAL A 264 18.40 10.48 8.16
CA VAL A 264 17.51 11.50 7.60
C VAL A 264 16.19 10.88 7.11
N ALA A 265 16.23 9.70 6.48
CA ALA A 265 15.04 8.99 6.04
C ALA A 265 14.16 8.56 7.22
N HIS A 266 14.74 8.15 8.36
CA HIS A 266 13.95 7.86 9.55
C HIS A 266 13.22 9.11 10.06
N LEU A 267 13.92 10.25 10.18
CA LEU A 267 13.29 11.51 10.57
C LEU A 267 12.17 11.90 9.61
N ALA A 268 12.41 11.77 8.31
CA ALA A 268 11.45 12.14 7.28
C ALA A 268 10.22 11.21 7.26
N LEU A 269 10.42 9.89 7.27
CA LEU A 269 9.33 8.90 7.24
C LEU A 269 8.50 8.92 8.53
N SER A 270 9.11 9.23 9.68
CA SER A 270 8.39 9.44 10.95
C SER A 270 7.67 10.79 11.03
N HIS A 271 7.91 11.72 10.10
CA HIS A 271 7.26 13.02 10.09
C HIS A 271 5.77 12.89 9.75
N GLU A 272 4.92 13.71 10.36
CA GLU A 272 3.46 13.66 10.18
C GLU A 272 3.03 13.82 8.72
N VAL A 273 3.73 14.68 7.96
CA VAL A 273 3.52 14.87 6.51
C VAL A 273 3.79 13.59 5.73
N ALA A 274 4.83 12.83 6.06
CA ALA A 274 5.10 11.56 5.41
C ALA A 274 4.09 10.48 5.80
N GLN A 275 3.69 10.45 7.07
CA GLN A 275 2.63 9.55 7.57
C GLN A 275 1.29 9.86 6.90
N GLN A 276 1.00 11.13 6.62
CA GLN A 276 -0.16 11.56 5.85
C GLN A 276 -0.06 11.10 4.40
N ALA A 277 1.06 11.35 3.72
CA ALA A 277 1.28 10.85 2.35
C ALA A 277 1.13 9.32 2.23
N MET A 278 1.56 8.57 3.25
CA MET A 278 1.34 7.12 3.35
C MET A 278 -0.14 6.76 3.45
N ARG A 279 -0.93 7.48 4.25
CA ARG A 279 -2.40 7.32 4.26
C ARG A 279 -3.03 7.63 2.91
N GLU A 280 -2.53 8.64 2.21
CA GLU A 280 -3.05 9.01 0.88
C GLU A 280 -2.74 7.95 -0.18
N LEU A 281 -1.54 7.36 -0.14
CA LEU A 281 -1.23 6.14 -0.89
C LEU A 281 -2.24 5.04 -0.55
N ASN A 282 -2.52 4.84 0.74
CA ASN A 282 -3.45 3.80 1.16
C ASN A 282 -4.89 4.07 0.70
N ASN A 283 -5.25 5.34 0.53
CA ASN A 283 -6.53 5.79 -0.01
C ASN A 283 -6.49 5.97 -1.55
N GLY A 284 -5.57 5.32 -2.23
CA GLY A 284 -5.60 5.17 -3.68
C GLY A 284 -4.67 6.02 -4.51
N ALA A 285 -3.86 6.88 -3.88
CA ALA A 285 -2.78 7.52 -4.62
C ALA A 285 -1.76 6.47 -5.06
N THR A 286 -1.25 6.61 -6.28
CA THR A 286 -0.22 5.69 -6.83
C THR A 286 1.20 6.18 -6.56
N SER A 287 1.35 7.47 -6.21
CA SER A 287 2.62 8.10 -5.89
C SER A 287 2.40 9.38 -5.09
N MET A 288 3.22 9.60 -4.07
CA MET A 288 3.20 10.80 -3.25
C MET A 288 4.61 11.39 -3.11
N THR A 289 4.74 12.70 -3.26
CA THR A 289 6.02 13.39 -3.05
C THR A 289 5.97 14.12 -1.72
N VAL A 290 6.90 13.81 -0.83
CA VAL A 290 7.06 14.45 0.47
C VAL A 290 8.31 15.30 0.42
N THR A 291 8.18 16.59 0.74
CA THR A 291 9.31 17.51 0.82
C THR A 291 9.32 18.16 2.18
N LEU A 292 10.42 18.01 2.91
CA LEU A 292 10.59 18.50 4.27
C LEU A 292 11.78 19.46 4.33
N SER A 293 11.58 20.60 4.97
CA SER A 293 12.65 21.55 5.23
C SER A 293 13.56 21.06 6.36
N ARG A 294 14.73 21.67 6.49
CA ARG A 294 15.63 21.48 7.63
C ARG A 294 14.91 21.69 8.96
N ARG A 295 14.01 22.68 9.03
CA ARG A 295 13.27 23.00 10.27
C ARG A 295 12.33 21.85 10.67
N ASP A 296 11.68 21.23 9.70
CA ASP A 296 10.75 20.11 9.93
C ASP A 296 11.50 18.87 10.47
N LEU A 297 12.73 18.66 10.02
CA LEU A 297 13.54 17.48 10.37
C LEU A 297 14.35 17.65 11.67
N GLN A 298 14.60 18.88 12.12
CA GLN A 298 15.36 19.17 13.34
C GLN A 298 14.50 19.06 14.61
N LYS A 299 13.91 17.89 14.87
CA LYS A 299 13.34 17.60 16.20
C LYS A 299 14.47 17.36 17.21
N ASN A 300 14.36 17.96 18.40
CA ASN A 300 15.30 17.82 19.53
C ASN A 300 16.74 18.35 19.28
N HIS A 301 16.89 19.43 18.50
CA HIS A 301 18.17 20.11 18.26
C HIS A 301 19.29 19.25 17.65
N ARG A 302 18.98 18.07 17.07
CA ARG A 302 19.98 17.27 16.37
C ARG A 302 20.33 17.93 15.04
N ALA A 303 21.61 18.16 14.81
CA ALA A 303 22.11 18.64 13.53
C ALA A 303 21.87 17.59 12.45
N LEU A 304 21.39 18.03 11.28
CA LEU A 304 21.36 17.16 10.10
C LEU A 304 22.80 16.93 9.61
N PRO A 305 23.09 15.76 9.00
CA PRO A 305 24.36 15.55 8.34
C PRO A 305 24.53 16.53 7.17
N LYS A 306 25.76 16.61 6.65
CA LYS A 306 26.04 17.36 5.43
C LYS A 306 25.62 16.55 4.19
N MET A 307 25.53 17.23 3.07
CA MET A 307 25.37 16.62 1.75
C MET A 307 26.49 17.07 0.81
N ARG A 308 26.55 16.47 -0.37
CA ARG A 308 27.42 16.90 -1.45
C ARG A 308 26.72 16.71 -2.80
N GLU A 309 27.09 17.50 -3.78
CA GLU A 309 26.62 17.34 -5.16
C GLU A 309 27.68 16.65 -6.00
N TYR A 310 27.22 15.87 -6.97
CA TYR A 310 28.03 15.03 -7.83
C TYR A 310 27.62 15.21 -9.28
N TYR A 311 28.62 15.27 -10.15
CA TYR A 311 28.43 15.29 -11.60
C TYR A 311 29.38 14.29 -12.25
N ASN A 312 28.85 13.46 -13.14
CA ASN A 312 29.59 12.41 -13.84
C ASN A 312 30.38 11.46 -12.91
N GLY A 313 29.89 11.26 -11.68
CA GLY A 313 30.50 10.39 -10.67
C GLY A 313 31.54 11.04 -9.78
N GLU A 314 31.86 12.31 -10.01
CA GLU A 314 32.82 13.06 -9.19
C GLU A 314 32.11 14.08 -8.31
N PRO A 315 32.62 14.35 -7.09
CA PRO A 315 32.17 15.46 -6.26
C PRO A 315 32.29 16.80 -7.01
N TYR A 316 31.18 17.51 -7.16
CA TYR A 316 31.13 18.81 -7.82
C TYR A 316 31.24 19.97 -6.82
N SER A 317 30.62 19.83 -5.65
CA SER A 317 30.64 20.84 -4.59
C SER A 317 31.43 20.39 -3.37
N LYS A 318 31.77 21.36 -2.50
CA LYS A 318 32.18 21.07 -1.12
C LYS A 318 31.01 20.48 -0.33
N GLU A 319 31.24 20.08 0.91
CA GLU A 319 30.14 19.69 1.79
C GLU A 319 29.20 20.87 2.06
N LEU A 320 27.91 20.65 1.84
CA LEU A 320 26.86 21.65 1.97
C LEU A 320 25.90 21.26 3.10
N ASP A 321 25.27 22.27 3.70
CA ASP A 321 24.15 22.04 4.61
C ASP A 321 22.92 21.52 3.87
N ILE A 322 22.23 20.56 4.48
CA ILE A 322 20.92 20.11 4.02
C ILE A 322 19.88 21.16 4.44
N ILE A 323 19.25 21.80 3.47
CA ILE A 323 18.16 22.77 3.67
C ILE A 323 16.80 22.10 3.45
N GLN A 324 16.74 21.07 2.61
CA GLN A 324 15.51 20.35 2.29
C GLN A 324 15.81 18.88 1.96
N VAL A 325 14.84 17.99 2.17
CA VAL A 325 14.88 16.59 1.76
C VAL A 325 13.59 16.25 1.03
N THR A 326 13.70 15.56 -0.09
CA THR A 326 12.54 15.09 -0.87
C THR A 326 12.53 13.57 -0.93
N LEU A 327 11.36 12.99 -0.66
CA LEU A 327 11.06 11.57 -0.82
C LEU A 327 9.93 11.40 -1.82
N VAL A 328 10.00 10.35 -2.64
CA VAL A 328 8.86 9.90 -3.45
C VAL A 328 8.42 8.54 -2.91
N LEU A 329 7.21 8.50 -2.38
CA LEU A 329 6.60 7.34 -1.73
C LEU A 329 5.60 6.67 -2.68
N ARG A 330 5.57 5.34 -2.69
CA ARG A 330 4.64 4.50 -3.46
C ARG A 330 4.34 3.21 -2.68
N HIS A 331 3.60 2.28 -3.28
CA HIS A 331 3.54 0.89 -2.82
C HIS A 331 4.60 0.05 -3.54
N HIS A 332 5.06 -1.02 -2.87
CA HIS A 332 5.82 -2.06 -3.56
C HIS A 332 4.94 -2.75 -4.61
N GLN A 333 5.56 -3.31 -5.65
CA GLN A 333 4.88 -4.17 -6.61
C GLN A 333 4.09 -5.28 -5.88
N ASP A 334 2.84 -5.48 -6.28
CA ASP A 334 1.89 -6.46 -5.72
C ASP A 334 1.59 -6.31 -4.21
N LYS A 335 1.98 -5.19 -3.58
CA LYS A 335 1.67 -4.87 -2.19
C LYS A 335 0.68 -3.72 -2.02
N TYR A 336 0.13 -3.24 -3.13
CA TYR A 336 -0.84 -2.14 -3.14
C TYR A 336 -1.97 -2.38 -2.13
N ASN A 337 -2.54 -3.60 -2.08
CA ASN A 337 -3.64 -3.98 -1.19
C ASN A 337 -3.23 -4.68 0.12
N ASP A 338 -1.93 -4.73 0.47
CA ASP A 338 -1.46 -5.40 1.69
C ASP A 338 -1.27 -4.37 2.82
N PRO A 339 -2.21 -4.19 3.76
CA PRO A 339 -2.15 -3.14 4.77
C PRO A 339 -0.96 -3.24 5.74
N ASN A 340 -0.21 -4.34 5.69
CA ASN A 340 0.99 -4.54 6.51
C ASN A 340 2.29 -4.32 5.75
N ALA A 341 2.24 -4.07 4.45
CA ALA A 341 3.45 -3.81 3.67
C ALA A 341 4.12 -2.51 4.14
N ASP A 342 5.43 -2.41 3.92
CA ASP A 342 6.15 -1.17 4.17
C ASP A 342 5.93 -0.23 2.98
N VAL A 343 6.03 1.08 3.21
CA VAL A 343 6.06 2.07 2.13
C VAL A 343 7.26 1.82 1.21
N PHE A 344 7.04 1.92 -0.10
CA PHE A 344 8.12 1.91 -1.07
C PHE A 344 8.69 3.33 -1.22
N VAL A 345 10.00 3.48 -1.02
CA VAL A 345 10.69 4.76 -1.26
C VAL A 345 11.35 4.70 -2.63
N HIS A 346 10.73 5.35 -3.61
CA HIS A 346 11.22 5.39 -4.97
C HIS A 346 12.53 6.18 -5.07
N THR A 347 12.60 7.32 -4.40
CA THR A 347 13.83 8.11 -4.23
C THR A 347 13.80 8.89 -2.92
N CYS A 348 14.97 9.20 -2.38
CA CYS A 348 15.16 10.01 -1.17
C CYS A 348 16.48 10.79 -1.30
N PHE A 349 16.41 12.11 -1.45
CA PHE A 349 17.60 12.93 -1.72
C PHE A 349 17.59 14.29 -0.98
N PRO A 350 18.78 14.79 -0.59
CA PRO A 350 18.91 16.08 0.07
C PRO A 350 19.05 17.23 -0.94
N ARG A 351 18.78 18.46 -0.52
CA ARG A 351 19.01 19.70 -1.28
C ARG A 351 19.62 20.77 -0.39
N SER A 352 20.46 21.60 -0.99
CA SER A 352 21.15 22.74 -0.39
C SER A 352 20.44 24.08 -0.66
N SER A 353 19.48 24.12 -1.57
CA SER A 353 18.68 25.30 -1.96
C SER A 353 17.27 24.95 -2.38
#